data_AF-A0A820MMK7-F1
#
_entry.id   AF-A0A820MMK7-F1
#
_cell.length_a   1.000
_cell.length_b   1.000
_cell.length_c   1.000
_cell.angle_alpha   90.00
_cell.angle_beta   90.00
_cell.angle_gamma   90.00
#
_symmetry.space_group_name_H-M   'P 1'
#
loop_
_entity.id
_entity.type
_entity.pdbx_description
1 polymer ?
#
loop_
_entity_poly.entity_id
_entity_poly.type
_entity_poly.pdbx_seq_one_letter_code
_entity_poly.pdbx_strand_id
1 'polypeptide(L)'
;ELRNQVTNQIKQLLEKGRSTTKLHQPKFTDWIHESTEHILTESRLNYANAVLGAVACNIPLLLEGPAAVGKTALISYLCKHMKPQTLNNTSNTTIQLERVNNTDTTTIQDYLGTFLPVNDSFTFQKGALYRAMENGWWFLADEFNLADPS
;
A
#
# COMPACT_ATOMS: atom_id res chain seq x y z
N GLU A 1 -11.83 37.39 -9.74
CA GLU A 1 -12.93 37.27 -10.72
C GLU A 1 -12.86 35.99 -11.55
N LEU A 2 -11.71 35.68 -12.17
CA LEU A 2 -11.50 34.47 -13.00
C LEU A 2 -11.84 33.13 -12.30
N ARG A 3 -11.43 32.96 -11.03
CA ARG A 3 -11.73 31.76 -10.22
C ARG A 3 -13.23 31.50 -10.07
N ASN A 4 -14.02 32.56 -9.86
CA ASN A 4 -15.46 32.45 -9.70
C ASN A 4 -16.12 32.12 -11.04
N GLN A 5 -15.58 32.66 -12.14
CA GLN A 5 -16.05 32.40 -13.50
C GLN A 5 -15.81 30.94 -13.91
N VAL A 6 -14.62 30.40 -13.64
CA VAL A 6 -14.28 28.98 -13.86
C VAL A 6 -15.16 28.07 -13.00
N THR A 7 -15.37 28.41 -11.73
CA THR A 7 -16.22 27.63 -10.83
C THR A 7 -17.67 27.57 -11.33
N ASN A 8 -18.19 28.68 -11.85
CA ASN A 8 -19.54 28.74 -12.40
C ASN A 8 -19.68 28.00 -13.73
N GLN A 9 -18.65 28.04 -14.59
CA GLN A 9 -18.61 27.23 -15.81
C GLN A 9 -18.62 25.73 -15.51
N ILE A 10 -17.83 25.28 -14.54
CA ILE A 10 -17.79 23.86 -14.13
C ILE A 10 -19.16 23.43 -13.60
N LYS A 11 -19.82 24.24 -12.76
CA LYS A 11 -21.17 23.95 -12.27
C LYS A 11 -22.20 23.83 -13.41
N GLN A 12 -22.16 24.74 -14.38
CA GLN A 12 -23.07 24.68 -15.54
C GLN A 12 -22.81 23.45 -16.42
N LEU A 13 -21.56 23.00 -16.56
CA LEU A 13 -21.23 21.78 -17.29
C LEU A 13 -21.73 20.53 -16.55
N LEU A 14 -21.63 20.50 -15.22
CA LEU A 14 -22.16 19.42 -14.38
C LEU A 14 -23.70 19.35 -14.40
N GLU A 15 -24.38 20.50 -14.46
CA GLU A 15 -25.84 20.58 -14.51
C GLU A 15 -26.42 20.20 -15.89
N LYS A 16 -25.72 20.57 -16.98
CA LYS A 16 -26.12 20.23 -18.35
C LYS A 16 -25.88 18.77 -18.69
N GLY A 17 -24.87 18.14 -18.10
CA GLY A 17 -24.60 16.70 -18.20
C GLY A 17 -25.48 15.88 -17.27
N ARG A 18 -26.82 15.93 -17.45
CA ARG A 18 -27.80 15.16 -16.64
C ARG A 18 -27.80 13.66 -16.99
N SER A 19 -26.67 13.04 -16.75
CA SER A 19 -26.56 11.71 -16.15
C SER A 19 -25.22 11.73 -15.45
N THR A 20 -25.19 12.37 -14.27
CA THR A 20 -24.15 12.01 -13.30
C THR A 20 -24.44 10.56 -12.94
N THR A 21 -23.91 9.62 -13.71
CA THR A 21 -23.72 8.26 -13.21
C THR A 21 -23.03 8.47 -11.88
N LYS A 22 -23.70 8.18 -10.76
CA LYS A 22 -23.02 8.21 -9.46
C LYS A 22 -21.76 7.40 -9.69
N LEU A 23 -20.58 8.04 -9.57
CA LEU A 23 -19.35 7.29 -9.64
C LEU A 23 -19.51 6.21 -8.57
N HIS A 24 -19.63 4.96 -9.01
CA HIS A 24 -19.69 3.86 -8.09
C HIS A 24 -18.35 3.91 -7.38
N GLN A 25 -18.35 4.37 -6.12
CA GLN A 25 -17.13 4.34 -5.34
C GLN A 25 -16.74 2.87 -5.27
N PRO A 26 -15.58 2.49 -5.84
CA PRO A 26 -15.16 1.10 -5.81
C PRO A 26 -15.10 0.67 -4.35
N LYS A 27 -15.89 -0.34 -4.00
CA LYS A 27 -15.82 -0.98 -2.69
C LYS A 27 -14.61 -1.90 -2.73
N PHE A 28 -13.44 -1.35 -2.40
CA PHE A 28 -12.21 -2.14 -2.38
C PHE A 28 -12.26 -3.29 -1.36
N THR A 29 -13.17 -3.27 -0.39
CA THR A 29 -13.47 -4.40 0.49
C THR A 29 -13.80 -5.69 -0.28
N ASP A 30 -14.41 -5.57 -1.46
CA ASP A 30 -14.78 -6.73 -2.27
C ASP A 30 -13.54 -7.44 -2.84
N TRP A 31 -12.38 -6.77 -2.78
CA TRP A 31 -11.09 -7.30 -3.22
C TRP A 31 -10.43 -8.19 -2.18
N ILE A 32 -10.99 -8.30 -0.98
CA ILE A 32 -10.43 -9.10 0.11
C ILE A 32 -11.26 -10.39 0.25
N HIS A 33 -10.59 -11.52 0.48
CA HIS A 33 -11.24 -12.76 0.91
C HIS A 33 -11.75 -12.61 2.34
N GLU A 34 -12.97 -13.08 2.62
CA GLU A 34 -13.49 -13.11 3.99
C GLU A 34 -12.58 -13.96 4.88
N SER A 35 -12.21 -13.40 6.04
CA SER A 35 -11.29 -14.04 6.97
C SER A 35 -11.61 -13.61 8.40
N THR A 36 -11.45 -14.54 9.34
CA THR A 36 -11.65 -14.30 10.78
C THR A 36 -10.39 -13.80 11.49
N GLU A 37 -9.26 -13.72 10.78
CA GLU A 37 -7.96 -13.29 11.33
C GLU A 37 -7.96 -11.82 11.74
N HIS A 38 -8.74 -10.97 11.06
CA HIS A 38 -8.82 -9.55 11.35
C HIS A 38 -10.26 -9.03 11.30
N ILE A 39 -10.75 -8.52 12.44
CA ILE A 39 -12.10 -7.96 12.54
C ILE A 39 -12.10 -6.54 11.99
N LEU A 40 -12.68 -6.38 10.80
CA LEU A 40 -12.84 -5.08 10.15
C LEU A 40 -14.09 -4.35 10.68
N THR A 41 -13.95 -3.64 11.80
CA THR A 41 -14.93 -2.65 12.25
C THR A 41 -15.16 -1.55 11.19
N GLU A 42 -16.25 -0.80 11.27
CA GLU A 42 -16.58 0.28 10.31
C GLU A 42 -15.41 1.25 10.05
N SER A 43 -14.73 1.72 11.12
CA SER A 43 -13.57 2.60 10.97
C SER A 43 -12.40 1.91 10.26
N ARG A 44 -12.14 0.63 10.57
CA ARG A 44 -11.09 -0.17 9.90
C ARG A 44 -11.40 -0.43 8.43
N LEU A 45 -12.68 -0.60 8.06
CA LEU A 45 -13.09 -0.72 6.67
C LEU A 45 -12.77 0.56 5.87
N ASN A 46 -12.97 1.74 6.48
CA ASN A 46 -12.60 3.00 5.83
C ASN A 46 -11.09 3.10 5.58
N TYR A 47 -10.26 2.73 6.56
CA TYR A 47 -8.81 2.70 6.38
C TYR A 47 -8.38 1.65 5.34
N ALA A 48 -8.99 0.45 5.36
CA ALA A 48 -8.72 -0.59 4.37
C ALA A 48 -9.04 -0.11 2.95
N ASN A 49 -10.19 0.55 2.75
CA ASN A 49 -10.57 1.12 1.46
C ASN A 49 -9.58 2.20 1.00
N ALA A 50 -9.11 3.06 1.90
CA ALA A 50 -8.12 4.08 1.57
C ALA A 50 -6.78 3.46 1.15
N VAL A 51 -6.29 2.47 1.89
CA VAL A 51 -5.06 1.72 1.56
C VAL A 51 -5.19 1.04 0.21
N LEU A 52 -6.26 0.27 -0.02
CA LEU A 52 -6.46 -0.45 -1.27
C LEU A 52 -6.66 0.48 -2.46
N GLY A 53 -7.31 1.64 -2.26
CA GLY A 53 -7.41 2.68 -3.28
C GLY A 53 -6.05 3.26 -3.65
N ALA A 54 -5.19 3.55 -2.68
CA ALA A 54 -3.83 4.02 -2.94
C ALA A 54 -3.00 2.96 -3.70
N VAL A 55 -3.12 1.69 -3.31
CA VAL A 55 -2.46 0.57 -4.00
C VAL A 55 -2.96 0.44 -5.44
N ALA A 56 -4.27 0.53 -5.68
CA ALA A 56 -4.86 0.50 -7.02
C ALA A 56 -4.33 1.64 -7.92
N CYS A 57 -4.04 2.79 -7.32
CA CYS A 57 -3.45 3.94 -8.01
C CYS A 57 -1.92 3.94 -8.05
N ASN A 58 -1.25 2.93 -7.46
CA ASN A 58 0.21 2.87 -7.32
C ASN A 58 0.80 4.11 -6.61
N ILE A 59 0.13 4.55 -5.54
CA ILE A 59 0.52 5.73 -4.74
C ILE A 59 1.11 5.25 -3.40
N PRO A 60 2.32 5.70 -3.02
CA PRO A 60 2.88 5.40 -1.70
C PRO A 60 2.05 6.08 -0.60
N LEU A 61 1.87 5.38 0.53
CA LEU A 61 1.02 5.84 1.62
C LEU A 61 1.78 5.80 2.96
N LEU A 62 1.64 6.88 3.74
CA LEU A 62 2.10 6.93 5.13
C LEU A 62 0.92 6.68 6.07
N LEU A 63 1.03 5.68 6.94
CA LEU A 63 0.03 5.37 7.96
C LEU A 63 0.47 5.85 9.33
N GLU A 64 -0.10 6.96 9.77
CA GLU A 64 0.16 7.54 11.09
C GLU A 64 -0.98 7.24 12.07
N GLY A 65 -0.63 7.10 13.35
CA GLY A 65 -1.58 6.92 14.45
C GLY A 65 -0.91 6.36 15.69
N PRO A 66 -1.63 6.21 16.81
CA PRO A 66 -1.06 5.72 18.06
C PRO A 66 -0.39 4.35 17.92
N ALA A 67 0.56 4.05 18.81
CA ALA A 67 1.15 2.72 18.91
C ALA A 67 0.06 1.67 19.25
N ALA A 68 0.28 0.43 18.84
CA ALA A 68 -0.59 -0.72 19.13
C ALA A 68 -2.05 -0.66 18.62
N VAL A 69 -2.44 0.31 17.79
CA VAL A 69 -3.78 0.33 17.14
C VAL A 69 -3.91 -0.70 16.00
N GLY A 70 -2.84 -1.43 15.69
CA GLY A 70 -2.85 -2.50 14.69
C GLY A 70 -2.74 -2.01 13.23
N LYS A 71 -1.94 -0.96 12.98
CA LYS A 71 -1.65 -0.45 11.62
C LYS A 71 -0.93 -1.51 10.77
N THR A 72 0.19 -2.03 11.29
CA THR A 72 0.96 -3.11 10.66
C THR A 72 0.12 -4.36 10.44
N ALA A 73 -0.68 -4.74 11.46
CA ALA A 73 -1.59 -5.88 11.36
C ALA A 73 -2.65 -5.72 10.25
N LEU A 74 -3.20 -4.52 10.08
CA LEU A 74 -4.12 -4.22 8.99
C LEU A 74 -3.44 -4.40 7.62
N ILE A 75 -2.23 -3.86 7.43
CA ILE A 75 -1.49 -4.02 6.16
C ILE A 75 -1.16 -5.48 5.86
N SER A 76 -0.67 -6.22 6.85
CA SER A 76 -0.37 -7.65 6.68
C SER A 76 -1.62 -8.46 6.34
N TYR A 77 -2.75 -8.16 6.99
CA TYR A 77 -4.03 -8.78 6.67
C TYR A 77 -4.48 -8.48 5.23
N LEU A 78 -4.43 -7.21 4.82
CA LEU A 78 -4.85 -6.80 3.47
C LEU A 78 -4.00 -7.49 2.40
N CYS A 79 -2.68 -7.49 2.54
CA CYS A 79 -1.78 -8.13 1.58
C CYS A 79 -2.06 -9.64 1.45
N LYS A 80 -2.25 -10.33 2.58
CA LYS A 80 -2.45 -11.78 2.63
C LYS A 80 -3.77 -12.23 2.01
N HIS A 81 -4.83 -11.45 2.20
CA HIS A 81 -6.19 -11.82 1.82
C HIS A 81 -6.69 -11.11 0.55
N MET A 82 -5.85 -10.30 -0.10
CA MET A 82 -6.22 -9.65 -1.36
C MET A 82 -6.36 -10.68 -2.49
N LYS A 83 -7.45 -10.56 -3.27
CA LYS A 83 -7.75 -11.41 -4.41
C LYS A 83 -6.78 -11.11 -5.57
N PRO A 84 -6.20 -12.13 -6.24
CA PRO A 84 -5.21 -11.90 -7.31
C PRO A 84 -5.71 -11.07 -8.49
N GLN A 85 -7.02 -11.14 -8.79
CA GLN A 85 -7.63 -10.58 -10.00
C GLN A 85 -7.93 -9.07 -9.92
N THR A 86 -7.60 -8.40 -8.81
CA THR A 86 -8.10 -7.04 -8.53
C THR A 86 -7.10 -5.94 -8.85
N LEU A 87 -5.81 -6.24 -8.82
CA LEU A 87 -4.81 -5.46 -9.54
C LEU A 87 -4.77 -5.98 -10.98
N ASN A 88 -4.20 -5.24 -11.93
CA ASN A 88 -4.05 -5.65 -13.35
C ASN A 88 -3.13 -6.88 -13.54
N ASN A 89 -3.06 -7.75 -12.55
CA ASN A 89 -2.27 -8.94 -12.45
C ASN A 89 -3.10 -10.13 -12.96
N THR A 90 -2.96 -10.41 -14.25
CA THR A 90 -3.57 -11.57 -14.92
C THR A 90 -2.92 -12.90 -14.52
N SER A 91 -1.86 -12.86 -13.69
CA SER A 91 -1.13 -14.05 -13.25
C SER A 91 -1.56 -14.48 -11.85
N ASN A 92 -1.65 -15.79 -11.60
CA ASN A 92 -1.91 -16.39 -10.28
C ASN A 92 -0.74 -16.18 -9.28
N THR A 93 -0.03 -15.06 -9.38
CA THR A 93 1.17 -14.78 -8.61
C THR A 93 0.77 -14.36 -7.20
N THR A 94 1.28 -15.10 -6.20
CA THR A 94 1.13 -14.74 -4.79
C THR A 94 1.86 -13.43 -4.51
N ILE A 95 1.12 -12.41 -4.12
CA ILE A 95 1.67 -11.14 -3.64
C ILE A 95 2.14 -11.34 -2.20
N GLN A 96 3.38 -10.97 -1.91
CA GLN A 96 3.93 -11.01 -0.55
C GLN A 96 4.11 -9.61 0.02
N LEU A 97 4.33 -9.55 1.34
CA LEU A 97 4.67 -8.34 2.05
C LEU A 97 6.11 -8.44 2.54
N GLU A 98 7.01 -7.71 1.91
CA GLU A 98 8.36 -7.50 2.42
C GLU A 98 8.34 -6.37 3.45
N ARG A 99 9.06 -6.56 4.56
CA ARG A 99 9.04 -5.61 5.66
C ARG A 99 10.46 -5.33 6.18
N VAL A 100 10.72 -4.06 6.47
CA VAL A 100 11.82 -3.63 7.34
C VAL A 100 11.21 -2.92 8.55
N ASN A 101 11.65 -3.27 9.75
CA ASN A 101 11.26 -2.58 10.97
C ASN A 101 12.42 -1.68 11.40
N ASN A 102 12.26 -0.38 11.27
CA ASN A 102 13.35 0.55 11.52
C ASN A 102 13.71 0.64 13.01
N THR A 103 15.00 0.82 13.24
CA THR A 103 15.66 1.01 14.53
C THR A 103 16.88 1.88 14.29
N ASP A 104 17.53 2.38 15.36
CA ASP A 104 18.78 3.16 15.26
C ASP A 104 19.93 2.39 14.59
N THR A 105 19.83 1.07 14.48
CA THR A 105 20.84 0.21 13.83
C THR A 105 20.48 -0.20 12.41
N THR A 106 19.28 0.15 11.94
CA THR A 106 18.84 -0.20 10.59
C THR A 106 19.62 0.60 9.56
N THR A 107 20.14 -0.07 8.54
CA THR A 107 20.98 0.53 7.50
C THR A 107 20.40 0.31 6.11
N ILE A 108 20.98 0.97 5.11
CA ILE A 108 20.59 0.75 3.70
C ILE A 108 20.80 -0.70 3.23
N GLN A 109 21.68 -1.45 3.89
CA GLN A 109 21.92 -2.86 3.57
C GLN A 109 20.71 -3.74 3.90
N ASP A 110 19.93 -3.39 4.92
CA ASP A 110 18.69 -4.12 5.27
C ASP A 110 17.62 -3.96 4.17
N TYR A 111 17.58 -2.78 3.55
CA TYR A 111 16.66 -2.45 2.47
C TYR A 111 17.09 -3.06 1.13
N LEU A 112 18.32 -2.77 0.69
CA LEU A 112 18.77 -3.10 -0.66
C LEU A 112 19.53 -4.43 -0.73
N GLY A 113 20.21 -4.81 0.34
CA GLY A 113 21.04 -6.00 0.39
C GLY A 113 22.52 -5.69 0.57
N THR A 114 23.30 -6.75 0.70
CA THR A 114 24.76 -6.69 0.90
C THR A 114 25.42 -7.94 0.34
N PHE A 115 26.74 -7.90 0.17
CA PHE A 115 27.51 -9.09 -0.20
C PHE A 115 27.90 -9.85 1.06
N LEU A 116 27.53 -11.13 1.12
CA LEU A 116 27.92 -12.03 2.20
C LEU A 116 28.91 -13.08 1.69
N PRO A 117 29.90 -13.46 2.52
CA PRO A 117 30.77 -14.57 2.21
C PRO A 117 29.98 -15.89 2.25
N VAL A 118 30.08 -16.68 1.19
CA VAL A 118 29.49 -18.02 1.07
C VAL A 118 30.57 -18.94 0.50
N ASN A 119 31.05 -19.87 1.33
CA ASN A 119 32.22 -20.71 1.04
C ASN A 119 33.42 -19.84 0.62
N ASP A 120 34.01 -20.11 -0.55
CA ASP A 120 35.17 -19.40 -1.10
C ASP A 120 34.78 -18.22 -2.01
N SER A 121 33.56 -17.69 -1.90
CA SER A 121 33.04 -16.63 -2.77
C SER A 121 32.18 -15.61 -2.03
N PHE A 122 31.90 -14.48 -2.68
CA PHE A 122 30.95 -13.48 -2.18
C PHE A 122 29.68 -13.53 -3.03
N THR A 123 28.53 -13.71 -2.38
CA THR A 123 27.22 -13.69 -3.04
C THR A 123 26.43 -12.49 -2.58
N PHE A 124 25.78 -11.80 -3.52
CA PHE A 124 24.87 -10.71 -3.18
C PHE A 124 23.58 -11.28 -2.58
N GLN A 125 23.32 -10.93 -1.32
CA GLN A 125 22.06 -11.20 -0.66
C GLN A 125 21.15 -9.99 -0.81
N LYS A 126 20.08 -10.14 -1.60
CA LYS A 126 19.06 -9.11 -1.83
C LYS A 126 18.35 -8.73 -0.53
N GLY A 127 18.21 -7.43 -0.28
CA GLY A 127 17.44 -6.88 0.84
C GLY A 127 15.93 -6.91 0.61
N ALA A 128 15.14 -6.54 1.62
CA ALA A 128 13.69 -6.64 1.57
C ALA A 128 13.05 -5.75 0.49
N LEU A 129 13.49 -4.49 0.38
CA LEU A 129 13.00 -3.57 -0.65
C LEU A 129 13.39 -4.06 -2.05
N TYR A 130 14.62 -4.56 -2.22
CA TYR A 130 15.06 -5.13 -3.50
C TYR A 130 14.12 -6.26 -3.93
N ARG A 131 13.87 -7.24 -3.05
CA ARG A 131 12.99 -8.39 -3.37
C ARG A 131 11.58 -7.92 -3.72
N ALA A 132 11.06 -6.90 -3.02
CA ALA A 132 9.75 -6.35 -3.32
C ALA A 132 9.69 -5.72 -4.72
N MET A 133 10.68 -4.91 -5.07
CA MET A 133 10.77 -4.26 -6.36
C MET A 133 10.89 -5.25 -7.52
N GLU A 134 11.72 -6.30 -7.35
CA GLU A 134 11.94 -7.32 -8.38
C GLU A 134 10.68 -8.14 -8.67
N ASN A 135 9.90 -8.46 -7.63
CA ASN A 135 8.72 -9.33 -7.75
C ASN A 135 7.39 -8.56 -7.87
N GLY A 136 7.40 -7.22 -7.78
CA GLY A 136 6.18 -6.41 -7.74
C GLY A 136 5.35 -6.66 -6.47
N TRP A 137 6.01 -6.97 -5.36
CA TRP A 137 5.38 -7.21 -4.07
C TRP A 137 5.19 -5.93 -3.27
N TRP A 138 4.40 -6.02 -2.20
CA TRP A 138 4.24 -4.89 -1.29
C TRP A 138 5.47 -4.75 -0.42
N PHE A 139 5.84 -3.50 -0.13
CA PHE A 139 6.92 -3.18 0.79
C PHE A 139 6.38 -2.31 1.92
N LEU A 140 6.75 -2.66 3.16
CA LEU A 140 6.41 -1.91 4.36
C LEU A 140 7.67 -1.53 5.14
N ALA A 141 7.96 -0.24 5.21
CA ALA A 141 8.91 0.32 6.16
C ALA A 141 8.17 0.68 7.46
N ASP A 142 8.26 -0.20 8.45
CA ASP A 142 7.63 -0.01 9.76
C ASP A 142 8.53 0.85 10.67
N GLU A 143 7.92 1.54 11.63
CA GLU A 143 8.58 2.52 12.51
C GLU A 143 9.42 3.54 11.72
N PHE A 144 8.93 3.99 10.56
CA PHE A 144 9.69 4.80 9.60
C PHE A 144 10.28 6.09 10.18
N ASN A 145 9.69 6.62 11.24
CA ASN A 145 10.24 7.76 11.98
C ASN A 145 11.60 7.47 12.66
N LEU A 146 11.97 6.20 12.82
CA LEU A 146 13.29 5.76 13.32
C LEU A 146 14.29 5.49 12.20
N ALA A 147 13.90 5.64 10.93
CA ALA A 147 14.83 5.55 9.83
C ALA A 147 15.81 6.74 9.90
N ASP A 148 17.08 6.48 9.59
CA ASP A 148 18.10 7.53 9.49
C ASP A 148 17.67 8.56 8.42
N PRO A 149 17.53 9.85 8.76
CA PRO A 149 17.16 10.89 7.81
C PRO A 149 18.22 11.17 6.72
N SER A 150 19.40 10.51 6.80
CA SER A 150 20.62 10.72 6.01
C SER A 150 21.38 12.02 6.28
#